data_AF-A0A9D9C7C8-F1
#
_entry.id   AF-A0A9D9C7C8-F1
#
_cell.length_a   1.000
_cell.length_b   1.000
_cell.length_c   1.000
_cell.angle_alpha   90.00
_cell.angle_beta   90.00
_cell.angle_gamma   90.00
#
_symmetry.space_group_name_H-M   'P 1'
#
loop_
_entity.id
_entity.type
_entity.pdbx_description
1 polymer ?
#
loop_
_entity_poly.entity_id
_entity_poly.type
_entity_poly.pdbx_seq_one_letter_code
_entity_poly.pdbx_strand_id
1 'polypeptide(L)'
;MKKLFFSCSVIGMTFLFSSCATIFTKGKQEITFVGEKGVTIYDKNAVIAKIGEGGTATARVKKRLSNKTLIAKKDGYKNVPLTLDAQFNPISILNLLSPISWAIDLGTGKCCKWENDVIEFEMNEKK
;
A
#
# COMPACT_ATOMS: atom_id res chain seq x y z
N MET A 1 2.25 53.71 -23.96
CA MET A 1 1.81 53.21 -22.63
C MET A 1 1.99 51.70 -22.60
N LYS A 2 3.08 51.23 -21.96
CA LYS A 2 3.63 49.87 -22.06
C LYS A 2 3.24 48.97 -20.87
N LYS A 3 1.97 48.92 -20.48
CA LYS A 3 1.53 48.29 -19.21
C LYS A 3 0.44 47.22 -19.38
N LEU A 4 0.22 46.69 -20.58
CA LEU A 4 -0.87 45.73 -20.85
C LEU A 4 -0.40 44.32 -21.27
N PHE A 5 0.82 43.92 -20.93
CA PHE A 5 1.30 42.54 -21.20
C PHE A 5 1.71 41.77 -19.94
N PHE A 6 1.56 42.35 -18.75
CA PHE A 6 2.02 41.72 -17.51
C PHE A 6 0.92 40.99 -16.72
N SER A 7 -0.30 40.86 -17.28
CA SER A 7 -1.47 40.34 -16.55
C SER A 7 -2.06 39.05 -17.11
N CYS A 8 -1.37 38.33 -17.99
CA CYS A 8 -1.75 36.96 -18.38
C CYS A 8 -0.75 35.89 -17.93
N SER A 9 0.45 36.26 -17.48
CA SER A 9 1.48 35.29 -17.08
C SER A 9 1.29 34.73 -15.66
N VAL A 10 0.39 35.29 -14.84
CA VAL A 10 0.20 34.87 -13.44
C VAL A 10 -0.98 33.89 -13.28
N ILE A 11 -1.90 33.83 -14.25
CA ILE A 11 -3.05 32.92 -14.21
C ILE A 11 -2.70 31.53 -14.79
N GLY A 12 -1.68 31.44 -15.63
CA GLY A 12 -1.20 30.17 -16.20
C GLY A 12 -0.36 29.31 -15.25
N MET A 13 0.20 29.88 -14.17
CA MET A 13 1.07 29.14 -13.25
C MET A 13 0.27 28.43 -12.14
N THR A 14 -0.96 28.86 -11.83
CA THR A 14 -1.79 28.25 -10.79
C THR A 14 -2.45 26.93 -11.20
N PHE A 15 -2.43 26.58 -12.49
CA PHE A 15 -2.91 25.27 -12.98
C PHE A 15 -1.81 24.21 -13.12
N LEU A 16 -0.53 24.59 -13.03
CA LEU A 16 0.59 23.65 -13.16
C LEU A 16 0.99 22.97 -11.84
N PHE A 17 0.36 23.33 -10.72
CA PHE A 17 0.51 22.66 -9.42
C PHE A 17 -0.60 21.63 -9.11
N SER A 18 -1.32 21.10 -10.12
CA SER A 18 -2.31 20.03 -9.89
C SER A 18 -1.68 18.66 -9.52
N SER A 19 -0.37 18.60 -9.25
CA SER A 19 0.36 17.40 -8.81
C SER A 19 0.49 17.24 -7.27
N CYS A 20 -0.02 18.18 -6.47
CA CYS A 20 0.27 18.26 -5.02
C CYS A 20 -0.51 17.31 -4.07
N ALA A 21 -1.23 16.30 -4.55
CA ALA A 21 -2.11 15.49 -3.68
C ALA A 21 -1.58 14.09 -3.28
N THR A 22 -0.31 13.75 -3.54
CA THR A 22 0.18 12.35 -3.37
C THR A 22 1.51 12.20 -2.62
N ILE A 23 2.19 13.29 -2.28
CA ILE A 23 3.61 13.21 -1.86
C ILE A 23 3.80 12.48 -0.52
N PHE A 24 2.88 12.64 0.45
CA PHE A 24 3.16 12.22 1.82
C PHE A 24 3.01 10.73 2.08
N THR A 25 2.26 9.99 1.25
CA THR A 25 1.98 8.58 1.52
C THR A 25 1.99 7.73 0.24
N LYS A 26 2.70 6.60 0.28
CA LYS A 26 2.74 5.63 -0.83
C LYS A 26 1.42 4.86 -0.90
N GLY A 27 0.97 4.42 -2.07
CA GLY A 27 -0.22 3.56 -2.22
C GLY A 27 0.05 2.07 -1.95
N LYS A 28 1.32 1.69 -1.77
CA LYS A 28 1.76 0.34 -1.39
C LYS A 28 2.56 0.45 -0.09
N GLN A 29 2.49 -0.58 0.74
CA GLN A 29 3.27 -0.74 1.96
C GLN A 29 4.10 -2.03 1.84
N GLU A 30 5.33 -1.98 2.34
CA GLU A 30 6.19 -3.14 2.42
C GLU A 30 5.75 -3.97 3.63
N ILE A 31 5.48 -5.25 3.38
CA ILE A 31 5.09 -6.22 4.39
C ILE A 31 6.16 -7.29 4.42
N THR A 32 6.75 -7.52 5.58
CA THR A 32 7.73 -8.57 5.83
C THR A 32 7.03 -9.77 6.46
N PHE A 33 7.17 -10.91 5.80
CA PHE A 33 6.65 -12.20 6.22
C PHE A 33 7.79 -12.97 6.86
N VAL A 34 7.59 -13.42 8.10
CA VAL A 34 8.56 -14.25 8.84
C VAL A 34 7.96 -15.64 8.99
N GLY A 35 8.72 -16.66 8.60
CA GLY A 35 8.27 -18.04 8.63
C GLY A 35 9.29 -19.01 8.10
N GLU A 36 8.87 -20.25 7.87
CA GLU A 36 9.77 -21.32 7.43
C GLU A 36 10.22 -21.18 5.97
N LYS A 37 11.42 -21.69 5.67
CA LYS A 37 11.94 -21.79 4.30
C LYS A 37 10.97 -22.54 3.39
N GLY A 38 10.79 -22.03 2.18
CA GLY A 38 10.00 -22.69 1.14
C GLY A 38 8.52 -22.34 1.16
N VAL A 39 8.05 -21.55 2.13
CA VAL A 39 6.69 -20.99 2.10
C VAL A 39 6.58 -19.98 0.96
N THR A 40 5.47 -20.06 0.22
CA THR A 40 5.10 -19.09 -0.81
C THR A 40 3.82 -18.37 -0.40
N ILE A 41 3.85 -17.04 -0.44
CA ILE A 41 2.72 -16.17 -0.08
C ILE A 41 1.96 -15.79 -1.36
N TYR A 42 0.65 -16.01 -1.33
CA TYR A 42 -0.26 -15.74 -2.43
C TYR A 42 -1.22 -14.60 -2.08
N ASP A 43 -1.38 -13.68 -3.02
CA ASP A 43 -2.53 -12.77 -3.07
C ASP A 43 -3.50 -13.30 -4.13
N LYS A 44 -4.56 -13.97 -3.67
CA LYS A 44 -5.45 -14.78 -4.52
C LYS A 44 -4.67 -15.88 -5.26
N ASN A 45 -4.30 -15.63 -6.52
CA ASN A 45 -3.58 -16.56 -7.39
C ASN A 45 -2.18 -16.05 -7.78
N ALA A 46 -1.81 -14.84 -7.37
CA ALA A 46 -0.51 -14.26 -7.67
C ALA A 46 0.47 -14.54 -6.54
N VAL A 47 1.66 -15.04 -6.88
CA VAL A 47 2.79 -15.13 -5.93
C VAL A 47 3.30 -13.72 -5.66
N ILE A 48 3.32 -13.32 -4.39
CA ILE A 48 3.81 -12.00 -3.98
C ILE A 48 5.14 -12.07 -3.22
N ALA A 49 5.42 -13.19 -2.56
CA ALA A 49 6.65 -13.42 -1.81
C ALA A 49 6.96 -14.92 -1.72
N LYS A 50 8.24 -15.26 -1.62
CA LYS A 50 8.71 -16.61 -1.30
C LYS A 50 9.76 -16.51 -0.21
N ILE A 51 9.56 -17.25 0.88
CA ILE A 51 10.48 -17.26 2.02
C ILE A 51 11.71 -18.09 1.66
N GLY A 52 12.85 -17.41 1.63
CA GLY A 52 14.16 -18.00 1.35
C GLY A 52 14.80 -18.63 2.58
N GLU A 53 16.11 -18.85 2.52
CA GLU A 53 16.88 -19.46 3.62
C GLU A 53 16.96 -18.58 4.87
N GLY A 54 16.84 -17.26 4.71
CA GLY A 54 16.86 -16.31 5.82
C GLY A 54 15.56 -16.21 6.62
N GLY A 55 14.59 -17.12 6.43
CA GLY A 55 13.34 -17.17 7.19
C GLY A 55 12.41 -15.97 7.00
N THR A 56 12.72 -15.08 6.07
CA THR A 56 11.95 -13.85 5.82
C THR A 56 11.75 -13.59 4.33
N ALA A 57 10.69 -12.88 3.98
CA ALA A 57 10.48 -12.32 2.66
C ALA A 57 9.66 -11.03 2.74
N THR A 58 10.00 -10.03 1.93
CA THR A 58 9.29 -8.74 1.90
C THR A 58 8.57 -8.55 0.57
N ALA A 59 7.31 -8.12 0.60
CA ALA A 59 6.55 -7.76 -0.58
C ALA A 59 5.84 -6.42 -0.44
N ARG A 60 5.69 -5.72 -1.57
CA ARG A 60 4.95 -4.46 -1.65
C ARG A 60 3.47 -4.72 -1.90
N VAL A 61 2.66 -4.66 -0.85
CA VAL A 61 1.21 -4.90 -0.92
C VAL A 61 0.47 -3.57 -1.12
N LYS A 62 -0.41 -3.52 -2.12
CA LYS A 62 -1.26 -2.33 -2.37
C LYS A 62 -2.27 -2.16 -1.26
N LYS A 63 -2.28 -0.99 -0.64
CA LYS A 63 -3.19 -0.62 0.45
C LYS A 63 -4.62 -0.47 -0.06
N ARG A 64 -5.59 -0.75 0.81
CA ARG A 64 -7.02 -0.72 0.53
C ARG A 64 -7.77 -0.21 1.74
N LEU A 65 -9.02 0.21 1.52
CA LEU A 65 -9.95 0.57 2.59
C LEU A 65 -10.48 -0.66 3.34
N SER A 66 -10.46 -1.83 2.70
CA SER A 66 -10.90 -3.08 3.28
C SER A 66 -9.72 -3.97 3.64
N ASN A 67 -9.96 -4.86 4.60
CA ASN A 67 -9.02 -5.91 4.95
C ASN A 67 -8.75 -6.82 3.75
N LYS A 68 -7.58 -7.46 3.76
CA LYS A 68 -7.14 -8.35 2.69
C LYS A 68 -6.58 -9.63 3.30
N THR A 69 -7.06 -10.77 2.83
CA THR A 69 -6.50 -12.07 3.21
C THR A 69 -5.52 -12.54 2.14
N LEU A 70 -4.31 -12.86 2.58
CA LEU A 70 -3.27 -13.55 1.83
C LEU A 70 -3.24 -15.02 2.27
N ILE A 71 -2.63 -15.88 1.46
CA ILE A 71 -2.52 -17.31 1.78
C ILE A 71 -1.06 -17.73 1.74
N ALA A 72 -0.53 -18.20 2.86
CA ALA A 72 0.74 -18.88 2.92
C ALA A 72 0.55 -20.36 2.58
N LYS A 73 1.37 -20.87 1.64
CA LYS A 73 1.36 -22.27 1.21
C LYS A 73 2.77 -22.86 1.25
N LYS A 74 2.86 -24.10 1.68
CA LYS A 74 4.07 -24.93 1.66
C LYS A 74 3.67 -26.38 1.38
N ASP A 75 4.47 -27.08 0.59
CA ASP A 75 4.19 -28.48 0.23
C ASP A 75 4.20 -29.37 1.47
N GLY A 76 3.15 -30.17 1.67
CA GLY A 76 2.96 -30.98 2.86
C GLY A 76 2.29 -30.28 4.06
N TYR A 77 2.05 -28.96 3.99
CA TYR A 77 1.49 -28.18 5.10
C TYR A 77 0.10 -27.62 4.78
N LYS A 78 -0.70 -27.41 5.83
CA LYS A 78 -1.99 -26.73 5.73
C LYS A 78 -1.77 -25.28 5.31
N ASN A 79 -2.68 -24.76 4.48
CA ASN A 79 -2.65 -23.36 4.08
C ASN A 79 -2.98 -22.48 5.29
N VAL A 80 -2.21 -21.42 5.48
CA VAL A 80 -2.43 -20.46 6.56
C VAL A 80 -2.97 -19.15 5.97
N PRO A 81 -4.17 -18.70 6.36
CA PRO A 81 -4.67 -17.39 5.97
C PRO A 81 -3.96 -16.30 6.79
N LEU A 82 -3.38 -15.32 6.10
CA LEU A 82 -2.75 -14.15 6.71
C LEU A 82 -3.62 -12.92 6.43
N THR A 83 -4.18 -12.31 7.46
CA THR A 83 -5.07 -11.14 7.30
C THR A 83 -4.28 -9.84 7.46
N LEU A 84 -4.43 -8.94 6.50
CA LEU A 84 -3.98 -7.56 6.55
C LEU A 84 -5.16 -6.68 6.90
N ASP A 85 -5.16 -6.14 8.11
CA ASP A 85 -6.20 -5.23 8.58
C ASP A 85 -5.91 -3.80 8.10
N ALA A 86 -6.92 -3.20 7.47
CA ALA A 86 -6.83 -1.85 6.94
C ALA A 86 -7.16 -0.85 8.06
N GLN A 87 -6.24 0.08 8.30
CA GLN A 87 -6.45 1.20 9.21
C GLN A 87 -6.37 2.52 8.48
N PHE A 88 -7.09 3.53 8.97
CA PHE A 88 -6.93 4.90 8.49
C PHE A 88 -5.50 5.39 8.81
N ASN A 89 -4.92 6.14 7.87
CA ASN A 89 -3.65 6.80 8.07
C ASN A 89 -3.88 8.28 8.44
N PRO A 90 -3.64 8.70 9.70
CA PRO A 90 -3.86 10.08 10.12
C PRO A 90 -3.06 11.11 9.31
N ILE A 91 -1.92 10.73 8.73
CA ILE A 91 -1.11 11.61 7.88
C ILE A 91 -1.89 12.03 6.62
N SER A 92 -2.84 11.22 6.16
CA SER A 92 -3.70 11.55 5.02
C SER A 92 -4.64 12.72 5.27
N ILE A 93 -4.83 13.15 6.53
CA ILE A 93 -5.52 14.40 6.87
C ILE A 93 -4.80 15.61 6.27
N LEU A 94 -3.47 15.57 6.10
CA LEU A 94 -2.73 16.64 5.44
C LEU A 94 -3.14 16.83 3.96
N ASN A 95 -3.79 15.83 3.36
CA ASN A 95 -4.35 15.93 2.01
C ASN A 95 -5.74 16.63 1.98
N LEU A 96 -6.24 17.18 3.10
CA LEU A 96 -7.48 18.00 3.19
C LEU A 96 -7.48 19.30 2.41
N LEU A 97 -6.37 19.67 1.75
CA LEU A 97 -6.25 20.92 1.01
C LEU A 97 -7.19 21.02 -0.21
N SER A 98 -7.80 19.92 -0.66
CA SER A 98 -8.82 19.93 -1.72
C SER A 98 -9.68 18.64 -1.74
N PRO A 99 -10.99 18.71 -2.05
CA PRO A 99 -11.83 17.54 -2.31
C PRO A 99 -11.27 16.59 -3.38
N ILE A 100 -10.54 17.12 -4.36
CA ILE A 100 -9.90 16.33 -5.43
C ILE A 100 -8.81 15.42 -4.84
N SER A 101 -8.06 15.90 -3.84
CA SER A 101 -7.03 15.12 -3.17
C SER A 101 -7.60 13.91 -2.44
N TRP A 102 -8.75 14.07 -1.79
CA TRP A 102 -9.46 12.96 -1.14
C TRP A 102 -9.98 11.93 -2.14
N ALA A 103 -10.50 12.36 -3.29
CA ALA A 103 -10.91 11.44 -4.35
C ALA A 103 -9.72 10.58 -4.83
N ILE A 104 -8.54 11.18 -4.98
CA ILE A 104 -7.31 10.48 -5.35
C ILE A 104 -6.87 9.53 -4.23
N ASP A 105 -6.92 9.95 -2.97
CA ASP A 105 -6.51 9.13 -1.83
C ASP A 105 -7.41 7.92 -1.60
N LEU A 106 -8.72 8.08 -1.77
CA LEU A 106 -9.69 6.99 -1.73
C LEU A 106 -9.47 6.03 -2.91
N GLY A 107 -9.31 6.55 -4.14
CA GLY A 107 -9.06 5.72 -5.32
C GLY A 107 -7.72 4.97 -5.30
N THR A 108 -6.70 5.55 -4.68
CA THR A 108 -5.35 4.97 -4.61
C THR A 108 -5.06 4.20 -3.32
N GLY A 109 -5.94 4.27 -2.31
CA GLY A 109 -5.78 3.62 -1.00
C GLY A 109 -4.73 4.29 -0.11
N LYS A 110 -4.38 5.55 -0.39
CA LYS A 110 -3.38 6.32 0.36
C LYS A 110 -3.88 6.83 1.70
N CYS A 111 -5.19 6.98 1.84
CA CYS A 111 -5.89 7.23 3.10
C CYS A 111 -5.75 6.08 4.12
N CYS A 112 -5.25 4.92 3.69
CA CYS A 112 -5.11 3.74 4.54
C CYS A 112 -3.65 3.37 4.77
N LYS A 113 -3.43 2.52 5.76
CA LYS A 113 -2.22 1.75 6.05
C LYS A 113 -2.62 0.32 6.43
N TRP A 114 -1.71 -0.62 6.25
CA TRP A 114 -1.87 -1.92 6.93
C TRP A 114 -1.43 -1.77 8.38
N GLU A 115 -2.18 -2.36 9.29
CA GLU A 115 -1.89 -2.33 10.73
C GLU A 115 -0.50 -2.86 11.04
N ASN A 116 -0.21 -4.05 10.51
CA ASN A 116 1.07 -4.73 10.68
C ASN A 116 1.92 -4.58 9.42
N ASP A 117 3.20 -4.27 9.59
CA ASP A 117 4.25 -4.30 8.57
C ASP A 117 5.07 -5.59 8.65
N VAL A 118 5.09 -6.27 9.79
CA VAL A 118 5.69 -7.60 9.98
C VAL A 118 4.61 -8.61 10.35
N ILE A 119 4.62 -9.77 9.69
CA ILE A 119 3.69 -10.87 9.95
C ILE A 119 4.48 -12.14 10.18
N GLU A 120 4.45 -12.59 11.42
CA GLU A 120 4.99 -13.89 11.83
C GLU A 120 3.87 -14.92 11.80
N PHE A 121 4.17 -16.10 11.24
CA PHE A 121 3.20 -17.18 11.19
C PHE A 121 3.91 -18.54 11.19
N GLU A 122 3.21 -19.53 11.73
CA GLU A 122 3.67 -20.92 11.79
C GLU A 122 2.81 -21.81 10.88
N MET A 123 3.42 -22.82 10.28
CA MET A 123 2.74 -23.74 9.38
C MET A 123 2.50 -25.08 10.07
N ASN A 124 1.27 -25.59 10.00
CA ASN A 124 0.92 -26.90 10.55
C ASN A 124 0.95 -27.96 9.45
N GLU A 125 1.55 -29.11 9.72
CA GLU A 125 1.58 -30.24 8.78
C GLU A 125 0.15 -30.77 8.48
N LYS A 126 -0.04 -31.27 7.26
CA LYS A 126 -1.26 -32.01 6.93
C LYS A 126 -1.16 -33.39 7.59
N LYS A 127 -1.96 -33.62 8.63
CA LYS A 127 -2.23 -34.96 9.14
C LYS A 127 -2.87 -35.84 8.09
#